data_AF-A0A8J7XJB7-F1
#
_entry.id   AF-A0A8J7XJB7-F1
#
_cell.length_a   1.000
_cell.length_b   1.000
_cell.length_c   1.000
_cell.angle_alpha   90.00
_cell.angle_beta   90.00
_cell.angle_gamma   90.00
#
_symmetry.space_group_name_H-M   'P 1'
#
loop_
_entity.id
_entity.type
_entity.pdbx_description
1 polymer ?
#
loop_
_entity_poly.entity_id
_entity_poly.type
_entity_poly.pdbx_seq_one_letter_code
_entity_poly.pdbx_strand_id
1 'polypeptide(L)' 'MGVDPRQCGKCLRVCDPAVFLMHQPLKMEQDLYDPQVWKITAVWLSLCTRCMKCVDVCPEKAITISW' A
#
# COMPACT_ATOMS: atom_id res chain seq x y z
N MET A 1 7.79 2.08 -15.70
CA MET A 1 7.70 3.27 -14.85
C MET A 1 6.87 2.90 -13.64
N GLY A 2 7.47 2.87 -12.44
CA GLY A 2 6.73 2.56 -11.21
C GLY A 2 5.88 3.75 -10.78
N VAL A 3 4.63 3.50 -10.40
CA VAL A 3 3.71 4.52 -9.89
C VAL A 3 4.20 5.01 -8.52
N ASP A 4 4.30 6.34 -8.32
CA ASP A 4 4.56 6.91 -6.98
C ASP A 4 3.37 6.57 -6.06
N PRO A 5 3.58 5.80 -4.97
CA PRO A 5 2.48 5.39 -4.09
C PRO A 5 1.78 6.58 -3.42
N ARG A 6 2.47 7.72 -3.26
CA ARG A 6 1.89 8.97 -2.73
C ARG A 6 0.82 9.55 -3.66
N GLN A 7 0.91 9.27 -4.95
CA GLN A 7 -0.08 9.71 -5.95
C GLN A 7 -1.21 8.68 -6.15
N CYS A 8 -0.99 7.40 -5.79
CA CYS A 8 -1.99 6.35 -5.95
C CYS A 8 -2.86 6.17 -4.70
N GLY A 9 -2.31 5.58 -3.64
CA GLY A 9 -3.00 5.35 -2.36
C GLY A 9 -4.43 4.77 -2.45
N LYS A 10 -4.84 4.10 -3.53
CA LYS A 10 -6.24 3.67 -3.70
C LYS A 10 -6.62 2.56 -2.72
N CYS A 11 -5.71 1.62 -2.47
CA CYS A 11 -5.89 0.57 -1.47
C CYS A 11 -6.07 1.11 -0.04
N LEU A 12 -5.40 2.22 0.29
CA LEU A 12 -5.56 2.92 1.58
C LEU A 12 -6.97 3.51 1.73
N ARG A 13 -7.55 4.01 0.63
CA ARG A 13 -8.86 4.69 0.63
C ARG A 13 -10.05 3.74 0.65
N VAL A 14 -9.93 2.54 0.08
CA VAL A 14 -11.04 1.58 -0.01
C VAL A 14 -11.06 0.54 1.12
N CYS A 15 -10.00 0.46 1.91
CA CYS A 15 -9.87 -0.54 2.96
C CYS A 15 -10.54 -0.03 4.25
N ASP A 16 -11.76 -0.49 4.51
CA ASP A 16 -12.53 -0.13 5.72
C ASP A 16 -11.76 -0.39 7.03
N PRO A 17 -11.10 -1.55 7.24
CA PRO A 17 -10.28 -1.79 8.44
C PRO A 17 -8.90 -1.11 8.41
N ALA A 18 -8.58 -0.32 7.37
CA ALA A 18 -7.33 0.40 7.21
C ALA A 18 -6.06 -0.47 7.39
N VAL A 19 -6.00 -1.65 6.77
CA VAL A 19 -4.88 -2.61 6.99
C VAL A 19 -3.54 -2.20 6.38
N PHE A 20 -3.53 -1.18 5.53
CA PHE A 20 -2.35 -0.72 4.80
C PHE A 20 -1.72 0.51 5.47
N LEU A 21 -0.40 0.56 5.50
CA LEU A 21 0.39 1.70 5.93
C LEU A 21 1.28 2.18 4.77
N MET A 22 1.20 3.46 4.45
CA MET A 22 2.19 4.12 3.60
C MET A 22 3.32 4.63 4.48
N HIS A 23 4.56 4.23 4.17
CA HIS A 23 5.71 4.61 4.98
C HIS A 23 6.99 4.74 4.14
N GLN A 24 7.92 5.53 4.69
CA GLN A 24 9.31 5.54 4.27
C GLN A 24 10.06 4.32 4.84
N PRO A 25 11.19 3.88 4.27
CA PRO A 25 11.99 2.78 4.78
C PRO A 25 12.61 3.15 6.13
N LEU A 26 12.52 2.23 7.10
CA LEU A 26 12.95 2.44 8.49
C LEU A 26 14.48 2.52 8.70
N LYS A 27 15.28 2.48 7.63
CA LYS A 27 16.75 2.56 7.70
C LYS A 27 17.27 3.46 6.60
N MET A 28 18.17 4.39 6.98
CA MET A 28 19.08 5.21 6.16
C MET A 28 18.65 6.67 5.91
N GLU A 29 19.63 7.59 5.90
CA GLU A 29 19.49 8.92 5.30
C GLU A 29 19.12 8.72 3.83
N GLN A 30 17.89 9.08 3.48
CA GLN A 30 17.34 8.89 2.14
C GLN A 30 16.75 10.22 1.69
N ASP A 31 16.88 10.50 0.39
CA ASP A 31 16.18 11.62 -0.21
C ASP A 31 14.66 11.36 -0.13
N LEU A 32 13.97 12.10 0.74
CA LEU A 32 12.52 11.98 0.96
C LEU A 32 11.69 12.35 -0.28
N TYR A 33 12.31 13.05 -1.24
CA TYR A 33 11.68 13.42 -2.50
C TYR A 33 11.72 12.29 -3.54
N ASP A 34 12.59 11.29 -3.38
CA ASP A 34 12.65 10.14 -4.30
C ASP A 34 11.36 9.30 -4.21
N PRO A 35 10.56 9.22 -5.30
CA PRO A 35 9.32 8.45 -5.32
C PRO A 35 9.53 6.94 -5.16
N GLN A 36 10.74 6.40 -5.35
CA GLN A 36 11.05 4.98 -5.15
C GLN A 36 11.21 4.58 -3.68
N VAL A 37 11.38 5.57 -2.79
CA VAL A 37 11.60 5.35 -1.36
C VAL A 37 10.29 5.01 -0.66
N TRP A 38 9.19 5.61 -1.09
CA TRP A 38 7.87 5.42 -0.49
C TRP A 38 7.27 4.07 -0.86
N LYS A 39 6.69 3.39 0.14
CA LYS A 39 6.05 2.07 -0.05
C LYS A 39 4.72 2.01 0.69
N ILE A 40 3.81 1.16 0.19
CA ILE A 40 2.58 0.79 0.89
C ILE A 40 2.70 -0.67 1.29
N THR A 41 2.58 -0.94 2.59
CA THR A 41 2.70 -2.27 3.17
C THR A 41 1.41 -2.64 3.90
N ALA A 42 0.94 -3.87 3.75
CA ALA A 42 -0.15 -4.40 4.57
C ALA A 42 0.41 -4.79 5.95
N VAL A 43 0.10 -4.02 6.98
CA VAL A 43 0.67 -4.18 8.33
C VAL A 43 -0.30 -4.89 9.26
N TRP A 44 -1.60 -4.62 9.13
CA TRP A 44 -2.62 -5.14 10.05
C TRP A 44 -3.46 -6.26 9.40
N LEU A 45 -2.79 -7.31 8.93
CA LEU A 45 -3.41 -8.42 8.20
C LEU A 45 -4.49 -9.16 9.01
N SER A 46 -4.39 -9.18 10.34
CA SER A 46 -5.38 -9.79 11.24
C SER A 46 -6.75 -9.09 11.23
N LEU A 47 -6.79 -7.81 10.83
CA LEU A 47 -8.02 -7.03 10.69
C LEU A 47 -8.63 -7.13 9.28
N CYS A 48 -7.97 -7.83 8.36
CA CYS A 48 -8.44 -7.97 6.99
C CYS A 48 -9.73 -8.80 6.95
N THR A 49 -10.80 -8.20 6.44
CA THR A 49 -12.11 -8.84 6.24
C THR A 49 -12.21 -9.62 4.93
N ARG A 50 -11.11 -9.67 4.15
CA ARG A 50 -11.05 -10.33 2.83
C ARG A 50 -12.13 -9.86 1.85
N CYS A 51 -12.51 -8.58 1.90
CA CYS A 51 -13.55 -7.99 1.07
C CYS A 51 -13.16 -7.75 -0.41
N MET A 52 -11.91 -8.05 -0.79
CA MET A 52 -11.34 -7.92 -2.15
C MET A 52 -11.27 -6.50 -2.76
N LYS A 53 -11.91 -5.48 -2.16
CA LYS A 53 -11.93 -4.09 -2.66
C LYS A 53 -10.55 -3.53 -3.04
N CYS A 54 -9.52 -3.83 -2.24
CA CYS A 54 -8.16 -3.34 -2.48
C CYS A 54 -7.51 -3.98 -3.71
N VAL A 55 -7.86 -5.23 -4.05
CA VAL A 55 -7.39 -5.94 -5.24
C VAL A 55 -8.03 -5.31 -6.48
N ASP A 56 -9.35 -5.08 -6.45
CA ASP A 56 -10.11 -4.57 -7.59
C ASP A 56 -9.70 -3.15 -7.99
N VAL A 57 -9.40 -2.29 -7.00
CA VAL A 57 -9.08 -0.88 -7.25
C VAL A 57 -7.60 -0.66 -7.64
N CYS A 58 -6.73 -1.66 -7.46
CA CYS A 58 -5.29 -1.50 -7.64
C CYS A 58 -4.92 -1.52 -9.14
N PRO A 59 -4.44 -0.40 -9.72
CA PRO A 59 -4.10 -0.35 -11.15
C PRO A 59 -2.91 -1.25 -11.50
N GLU A 60 -1.97 -1.40 -10.58
CA GLU A 60 -0.75 -2.21 -10.75
C GLU A 60 -0.97 -3.69 -10.41
N LYS A 61 -2.17 -4.09 -9.96
CA LYS A 61 -2.46 -5.45 -9.48
C LYS A 61 -1.44 -5.96 -8.44
N ALA A 62 -0.96 -5.07 -7.57
CA ALA A 62 0.10 -5.35 -6.60
C ALA A 62 -0.35 -6.12 -5.35
N ILE A 63 -1.64 -6.43 -5.23
CA ILE A 63 -2.25 -6.97 -4.01
C ILE A 63 -2.90 -8.32 -4.32
N THR A 64 -2.60 -9.32 -3.49
CA THR A 64 -3.21 -10.65 -3.52
C THR A 64 -3.67 -11.02 -2.11
N ILE A 65 -4.81 -11.69 -2.01
CA ILE A 65 -5.34 -12.22 -0.74
C ILE A 65 -5.35 -13.74 -0.83
N SER A 66 -4.76 -14.42 0.16
CA SER A 66 -4.71 -15.88 0.27
C SER A 66 -5.42 -16.38 1.54
N TRP A 67 -5.75 -17.67 1.55
CA TRP A 67 -6.48 -18.34 2.62
C TRP A 67 -5.57 -18.92 3.69
#